data_AF-A0A2V7PEM4-F1
#
_entry.id   AF-A0A2V7PEM4-F1
#
_cell.length_a   1.000
_cell.length_b   1.000
_cell.length_c   1.000
_cell.angle_alpha   90.00
_cell.angle_beta   90.00
_cell.angle_gamma   90.00
#
_symmetry.space_group_name_H-M   'P 1'
#
loop_
_entity.id
_entity.type
_entity.pdbx_description
1 polymer ?
#
loop_
_entity_poly.entity_id
_entity_poly.type
_entity_poly.pdbx_seq_one_letter_code
_entity_poly.pdbx_strand_id
1 'polypeptide(L)'
;MQLTRILREGFIAGLVGAAAVALWFLIVDVIAGRPFFTPAMLGSAVFFGVHDPAQVVIAFSRVVPYTMLHVSAFIIVGTVAAALAAEVEVAPPTLYLIVLAFAVFEFGFYIMLAVLAQPLLGALTWWNVAIGNAIAAWGMGYYLWREHPKIAEALKLHPLGETDEGE
;
A
#
# COMPACT_ATOMS: atom_id res chain seq x y z
N MET A 1 -14.91 6.89 -20.84
CA MET A 1 -15.73 6.60 -19.65
C MET A 1 -15.07 5.59 -18.70
N GLN A 2 -14.29 4.61 -19.18
CA GLN A 2 -13.49 3.71 -18.31
C GLN A 2 -12.35 4.42 -17.55
N LEU A 3 -11.59 5.31 -18.20
CA LEU A 3 -10.46 5.99 -17.54
C LEU A 3 -10.89 6.80 -16.30
N THR A 4 -11.95 7.59 -16.40
CA THR A 4 -12.47 8.37 -15.26
C THR A 4 -12.94 7.48 -14.10
N ARG A 5 -13.49 6.30 -14.41
CA ARG A 5 -13.87 5.29 -13.41
C ARG A 5 -12.64 4.73 -12.71
N ILE A 6 -11.65 4.28 -13.47
CA ILE A 6 -10.37 3.75 -12.95
C ILE A 6 -9.66 4.77 -12.08
N LEU A 7 -9.58 6.04 -12.52
CA LEU A 7 -8.95 7.09 -11.74
C LEU A 7 -9.68 7.37 -10.42
N ARG A 8 -11.03 7.35 -10.43
CA ARG A 8 -11.84 7.54 -9.22
C ARG A 8 -11.67 6.39 -8.24
N GLU A 9 -11.82 5.16 -8.73
CA GLU A 9 -11.68 3.93 -7.93
C GLU A 9 -10.27 3.80 -7.38
N GLY A 10 -9.27 4.08 -8.21
CA GLY A 10 -7.88 4.07 -7.82
C GLY A 10 -7.51 5.12 -6.79
N PHE A 11 -8.05 6.34 -6.93
CA PHE A 11 -7.88 7.39 -5.93
C PHE A 11 -8.47 6.98 -4.58
N ILE A 12 -9.71 6.47 -4.56
CA ILE A 12 -10.38 6.04 -3.32
C ILE A 12 -9.66 4.85 -2.70
N ALA A 13 -9.33 3.82 -3.48
CA ALA A 13 -8.55 2.68 -3.01
C ALA A 13 -7.21 3.14 -2.43
N GLY A 14 -6.50 4.02 -3.14
CA GLY A 14 -5.24 4.60 -2.65
C GLY A 14 -5.41 5.31 -1.30
N LEU A 15 -6.45 6.14 -1.13
CA LEU A 15 -6.72 6.78 0.15
C LEU A 15 -7.01 5.77 1.27
N VAL A 16 -7.76 4.69 0.98
CA VAL A 16 -8.02 3.61 1.94
C VAL A 16 -6.72 2.93 2.37
N GLY A 17 -5.87 2.55 1.42
CA GLY A 17 -4.58 1.93 1.72
C GLY A 17 -3.65 2.85 2.49
N ALA A 18 -3.58 4.12 2.10
CA ALA A 18 -2.75 5.12 2.77
C ALA A 18 -3.19 5.31 4.24
N ALA A 19 -4.49 5.44 4.47
CA ALA A 19 -5.07 5.59 5.79
C ALA A 19 -4.88 4.34 6.66
N ALA A 20 -5.05 3.14 6.09
CA ALA A 20 -4.84 1.88 6.79
C ALA A 20 -3.42 1.76 7.34
N VAL A 21 -2.40 1.98 6.50
CA VAL A 21 -0.99 1.94 6.92
C VAL A 21 -0.66 3.05 7.91
N ALA A 22 -1.14 4.27 7.66
CA ALA A 22 -0.89 5.40 8.55
C ALA A 22 -1.50 5.17 9.94
N LEU A 23 -2.72 4.63 10.01
CA LEU A 23 -3.38 4.32 11.27
C LEU A 23 -2.69 3.17 12.02
N TRP A 24 -2.27 2.13 11.30
CA TRP A 24 -1.51 1.03 11.90
C TRP A 24 -0.22 1.53 12.56
N PHE A 25 0.60 2.30 11.84
CA PHE A 25 1.83 2.84 12.40
C PHE A 25 1.59 3.89 13.48
N LEU A 26 0.49 4.65 13.42
CA LEU A 26 0.11 5.54 14.51
C LEU A 26 -0.19 4.75 15.80
N ILE A 27 -0.89 3.62 15.70
CA ILE A 27 -1.17 2.73 16.84
C ILE A 27 0.15 2.19 17.42
N VAL A 28 1.03 1.66 16.56
CA VAL A 28 2.35 1.15 16.97
C VAL A 28 3.17 2.22 17.67
N ASP A 29 3.25 3.42 17.08
CA ASP A 29 3.97 4.58 17.60
C ASP A 29 3.42 5.03 18.96
N VAL A 30 2.10 5.07 19.12
CA VAL A 30 1.43 5.44 20.39
C VAL A 30 1.70 4.39 21.47
N ILE A 31 1.63 3.10 21.15
CA ILE A 31 1.96 2.01 22.08
C ILE A 31 3.43 2.09 22.52
N ALA A 32 4.33 2.47 21.60
CA ALA A 32 5.75 2.70 21.89
C ALA A 32 6.04 4.02 22.63
N GLY A 33 5.02 4.83 22.93
CA GLY A 33 5.15 6.11 23.64
C GLY A 33 5.75 7.24 22.80
N ARG A 34 5.77 7.10 21.48
CA ARG A 34 6.33 8.09 20.54
C ARG A 34 5.39 8.34 19.35
N PRO A 35 4.24 9.02 19.54
CA PRO A 35 3.29 9.28 18.46
C PRO A 35 3.94 9.97 17.25
N PHE A 36 3.62 9.53 16.03
CA PHE A 36 4.17 10.02 14.76
C PHE A 36 5.68 9.79 14.56
N PHE A 37 6.30 8.92 15.35
CA PHE A 37 7.72 8.57 15.17
C PHE A 37 7.98 7.99 13.79
N THR A 38 7.19 7.04 13.31
CA THR A 38 7.39 6.38 12.02
C THR A 38 7.37 7.37 10.84
N PRO A 39 6.34 8.23 10.66
CA PRO A 39 6.35 9.20 9.56
C PRO A 39 7.41 10.28 9.75
N ALA A 40 7.76 10.69 10.98
CA ALA A 40 8.85 11.62 11.22
C ALA A 40 10.22 11.02 10.86
N MET A 41 10.39 9.74 11.17
CA MET A 41 11.59 8.97 10.90
C MET A 41 11.82 8.83 9.39
N LEU A 42 10.80 8.37 8.66
CA LEU A 42 10.88 8.21 7.21
C LEU A 42 11.00 9.55 6.49
N GLY A 43 10.32 10.59 6.96
CA GLY A 43 10.51 11.94 6.45
C GLY A 43 11.91 12.49 6.70
N SER A 44 12.50 12.19 7.86
CA SER A 44 13.89 12.59 8.16
C SER A 44 14.89 11.87 7.27
N ALA A 45 14.67 10.59 6.97
CA ALA A 45 15.51 9.84 6.06
C ALA A 45 15.44 10.39 4.63
N VAL A 46 14.23 10.52 4.09
CA VAL A 46 14.00 10.91 2.68
C VAL A 46 14.39 12.36 2.41
N PHE A 47 14.02 13.30 3.28
CA PHE A 47 14.18 14.75 3.00
C PHE A 47 15.38 15.39 3.68
N PHE A 48 15.93 14.75 4.71
CA PHE A 48 17.00 15.34 5.54
C PHE A 48 18.24 14.43 5.67
N GLY A 49 18.24 13.24 5.07
CA GLY A 49 19.37 12.31 5.10
C GLY A 49 19.72 11.79 6.50
N VAL A 50 18.75 11.80 7.43
CA VAL A 50 18.94 11.28 8.78
C VAL A 50 18.77 9.77 8.75
N HIS A 51 19.84 9.04 9.04
CA HIS A 51 19.85 7.58 9.01
C HIS A 51 19.90 6.94 10.41
N ASP A 52 20.15 7.75 11.46
CA ASP A 52 20.21 7.28 12.85
C ASP A 52 18.85 7.52 13.54
N PRO A 53 18.16 6.46 14.02
CA PRO A 53 16.90 6.59 14.75
C PRO A 53 17.00 7.50 15.99
N ALA A 54 18.17 7.63 16.62
CA ALA A 54 18.37 8.50 17.78
C ALA A 54 18.35 10.00 17.42
N GLN A 55 18.57 10.33 16.15
CA GLN A 55 18.59 11.70 15.63
C GLN A 55 17.24 12.12 15.02
N VAL A 56 16.25 11.21 15.03
CA VAL A 56 14.91 11.51 14.55
C VAL A 56 14.24 12.52 15.47
N VAL A 57 13.81 13.64 14.90
CA VAL A 57 13.04 14.66 15.60
C VAL A 57 11.58 14.55 15.14
N ILE A 58 10.66 14.36 16.08
CA ILE A 58 9.23 14.35 15.76
C ILE A 58 8.77 15.81 15.56
N ALA A 59 8.62 16.21 14.30
CA ALA A 59 8.22 17.56 13.93
C ALA A 59 7.33 17.53 12.68
N PHE A 60 6.38 18.47 12.59
CA PHE A 60 5.52 18.63 11.43
C PHE A 60 6.29 18.77 10.12
N SER A 61 7.46 19.42 10.15
CA SER A 61 8.35 19.57 8.98
C SER A 61 8.88 18.25 8.42
N ARG A 62 8.83 17.16 9.18
CA ARG A 62 9.24 15.82 8.75
C ARG A 62 8.03 14.93 8.45
N VAL A 63 7.02 15.00 9.32
CA VAL A 63 5.79 14.19 9.20
C VAL A 63 5.02 14.57 7.94
N VAL A 64 4.73 15.85 7.72
CA VAL A 64 3.83 16.30 6.64
C VAL A 64 4.37 15.96 5.25
N PRO A 65 5.64 16.28 4.89
CA PRO A 65 6.16 15.93 3.56
C PRO A 65 6.14 14.43 3.30
N TYR A 66 6.47 13.62 4.32
CA TYR A 66 6.40 12.17 4.20
C TYR A 66 4.96 11.68 4.05
N THR A 67 4.00 12.21 4.80
CA THR A 67 2.58 11.86 4.64
C THR A 67 2.08 12.17 3.23
N MET A 68 2.48 13.31 2.63
CA MET A 68 2.11 13.62 1.24
C MET A 68 2.76 12.64 0.24
N LEU A 69 4.02 12.29 0.43
CA LEU A 69 4.71 11.28 -0.39
C LEU A 69 4.00 9.92 -0.29
N HIS A 70 3.68 9.49 0.92
CA HIS A 70 2.96 8.24 1.22
C HIS A 70 1.59 8.20 0.54
N VAL A 71 0.76 9.22 0.72
CA VAL A 71 -0.56 9.30 0.09
C VAL A 71 -0.43 9.28 -1.44
N SER A 72 0.54 10.01 -2.00
CA SER A 72 0.76 10.06 -3.45
C SER A 72 1.16 8.68 -4.01
N ALA A 73 2.06 7.98 -3.33
CA ALA A 73 2.47 6.63 -3.69
C ALA A 73 1.28 5.66 -3.67
N PHE A 74 0.44 5.73 -2.64
CA PHE A 74 -0.75 4.89 -2.53
C PHE A 74 -1.83 5.23 -3.56
N ILE A 75 -1.99 6.48 -3.98
CA ILE A 75 -2.88 6.85 -5.10
C ILE A 75 -2.40 6.21 -6.41
N ILE A 76 -1.09 6.21 -6.66
CA ILE A 76 -0.50 5.55 -7.84
C ILE A 76 -0.78 4.05 -7.79
N VAL A 77 -0.47 3.41 -6.67
CA VAL A 77 -0.71 1.96 -6.46
C VAL A 77 -2.19 1.62 -6.59
N GLY A 78 -3.07 2.42 -5.98
CA GLY A 78 -4.52 2.26 -6.10
C GLY A 78 -5.02 2.39 -7.54
N THR A 79 -4.47 3.34 -8.30
CA THR A 79 -4.80 3.50 -9.74
C THR A 79 -4.35 2.31 -10.57
N VAL A 80 -3.15 1.78 -10.32
CA VAL A 80 -2.67 0.55 -10.96
C VAL A 80 -3.58 -0.63 -10.59
N ALA A 81 -3.94 -0.77 -9.31
CA ALA A 81 -4.83 -1.84 -8.85
C ALA A 81 -6.23 -1.74 -9.48
N ALA A 82 -6.80 -0.53 -9.60
CA ALA A 82 -8.08 -0.30 -10.25
C ALA A 82 -8.02 -0.59 -11.76
N ALA A 83 -6.91 -0.26 -12.43
CA ALA A 83 -6.70 -0.60 -13.82
C ALA A 83 -6.62 -2.12 -14.02
N LEU A 84 -5.87 -2.83 -13.17
CA LEU A 84 -5.79 -4.30 -13.20
C LEU A 84 -7.16 -4.93 -12.90
N ALA A 85 -7.92 -4.40 -11.94
CA ALA A 85 -9.26 -4.89 -11.65
C ALA A 85 -10.21 -4.72 -12.85
N ALA A 86 -10.12 -3.60 -13.57
CA ALA A 86 -10.87 -3.39 -14.80
C ALA A 86 -10.48 -4.38 -15.92
N GLU A 87 -9.20 -4.77 -16.03
CA GLU A 87 -8.75 -5.80 -16.97
C GLU A 87 -9.24 -7.19 -16.57
N VAL A 88 -9.28 -7.51 -15.27
CA VAL A 88 -9.84 -8.79 -14.77
C VAL A 88 -11.31 -8.95 -15.14
N GLU A 89 -12.09 -7.87 -15.23
CA GLU A 89 -13.49 -7.94 -15.72
C GLU A 89 -13.59 -8.42 -17.18
N VAL A 90 -12.53 -8.25 -17.97
CA VAL A 90 -12.46 -8.64 -19.39
C VAL A 90 -11.76 -9.99 -19.55
N ALA A 91 -10.71 -10.24 -18.75
CA ALA A 91 -9.89 -11.45 -18.78
C ALA A 91 -9.67 -12.00 -17.36
N PRO A 92 -10.57 -12.89 -16.87
CA PRO A 92 -10.52 -13.46 -15.51
C PRO A 92 -9.19 -14.10 -15.09
N PRO A 93 -8.39 -14.73 -15.98
CA PRO A 93 -7.09 -15.33 -15.61
C PRO A 93 -6.06 -14.31 -15.09
N THR A 94 -6.30 -13.00 -15.21
CA THR A 94 -5.34 -11.96 -14.82
C THR A 94 -5.32 -11.64 -13.33
N LEU A 95 -6.09 -12.33 -12.49
CA LEU A 95 -6.08 -12.17 -11.02
C LEU A 95 -4.69 -12.30 -10.40
N TYR A 96 -3.81 -13.15 -10.96
CA TYR A 96 -2.43 -13.28 -10.49
C TYR A 96 -1.63 -11.98 -10.61
N LEU A 97 -2.00 -11.07 -11.53
CA LEU A 97 -1.33 -9.77 -11.69
C LEU A 97 -1.53 -8.86 -10.48
N ILE A 98 -2.66 -9.00 -9.76
CA ILE A 98 -2.90 -8.24 -8.51
C ILE A 98 -1.94 -8.73 -7.42
N VAL A 99 -1.79 -10.05 -7.28
CA VAL A 99 -0.86 -10.65 -6.31
C VAL A 99 0.58 -10.29 -6.66
N LEU A 100 0.93 -10.35 -7.95
CA LEU A 100 2.24 -9.93 -8.43
C LEU A 100 2.51 -8.45 -8.20
N ALA A 101 1.53 -7.57 -8.47
CA ALA A 101 1.66 -6.13 -8.22
C ALA A 101 1.84 -5.84 -6.73
N PHE A 102 1.12 -6.55 -5.85
CA PHE A 102 1.30 -6.46 -4.40
C PHE A 102 2.71 -6.90 -3.98
N ALA A 103 3.19 -8.05 -4.47
CA ALA A 103 4.54 -8.52 -4.18
C ALA A 103 5.61 -7.53 -4.67
N VAL A 104 5.50 -7.04 -5.90
CA VAL A 104 6.43 -6.04 -6.46
C VAL A 104 6.41 -4.76 -5.64
N PHE A 105 5.24 -4.30 -5.17
CA PHE A 105 5.13 -3.15 -4.29
C PHE A 105 5.82 -3.37 -2.94
N GLU A 106 5.58 -4.51 -2.28
CA GLU A 106 6.23 -4.88 -1.02
C GLU A 106 7.76 -4.90 -1.15
N PHE A 107 8.28 -5.67 -2.11
CA PHE A 107 9.71 -5.77 -2.34
C PHE A 107 10.31 -4.43 -2.77
N GLY A 108 9.62 -3.68 -3.63
CA GLY A 108 10.05 -2.35 -4.06
C GLY A 108 10.13 -1.34 -2.90
N PHE A 109 9.17 -1.39 -1.97
CA PHE A 109 9.19 -0.57 -0.76
C PHE A 109 10.38 -0.93 0.14
N TYR A 110 10.63 -2.21 0.38
CA TYR A 110 11.80 -2.64 1.15
C TYR A 110 13.12 -2.28 0.47
N ILE A 111 13.22 -2.37 -0.85
CA ILE A 111 14.41 -1.92 -1.60
C ILE A 111 14.58 -0.41 -1.45
N MET A 112 13.50 0.37 -1.56
CA MET A 112 13.56 1.82 -1.38
C MET A 112 14.01 2.18 0.04
N LEU A 113 13.47 1.52 1.08
CA LEU A 113 13.94 1.69 2.46
C LEU A 113 15.39 1.24 2.62
N ALA A 114 15.79 0.15 1.97
CA ALA A 114 17.18 -0.30 2.00
C ALA A 114 18.10 0.76 1.38
N VAL A 115 17.73 1.40 0.27
CA VAL A 115 18.58 2.42 -0.37
C VAL A 115 18.60 3.73 0.42
N LEU A 116 17.45 4.18 0.93
CA LEU A 116 17.29 5.51 1.54
C LEU A 116 17.44 5.54 3.06
N ALA A 117 17.39 4.38 3.71
CA ALA A 117 17.20 4.28 5.16
C ALA A 117 17.86 3.02 5.77
N GLN A 118 18.99 2.54 5.23
CA GLN A 118 19.70 1.30 5.66
C GLN A 118 19.66 1.04 7.19
N PRO A 119 20.01 1.98 8.09
CA PRO A 119 20.06 1.70 9.53
C PRO A 119 18.69 1.77 10.23
N LEU A 120 17.66 2.30 9.57
CA LEU A 120 16.30 2.46 10.11
C LEU A 120 15.42 1.23 9.88
N LEU A 121 15.84 0.31 9.01
CA LEU A 121 15.22 -1.01 8.85
C LEU A 121 15.25 -1.82 10.17
N GLY A 122 16.25 -1.59 11.03
CA GLY A 122 16.28 -2.19 12.37
C GLY A 122 15.21 -1.62 13.30
N ALA A 123 14.81 -0.35 13.11
CA ALA A 123 13.78 0.32 13.90
C ALA A 123 12.36 0.00 13.37
N LEU A 124 12.20 -0.11 12.05
CA LEU A 124 10.99 -0.64 11.42
C LEU A 124 11.05 -2.17 11.39
N THR A 125 10.62 -2.80 12.49
CA THR A 125 10.51 -4.26 12.53
C THR A 125 9.70 -4.75 11.33
N TRP A 126 10.27 -5.67 10.55
CA TRP A 126 9.69 -6.14 9.28
C TRP A 126 8.23 -6.60 9.40
N TRP A 127 7.86 -7.23 10.52
CA TRP A 127 6.49 -7.70 10.76
C TRP A 127 5.47 -6.55 10.89
N ASN A 128 5.85 -5.38 11.39
CA ASN A 128 4.96 -4.22 11.46
C ASN A 128 4.64 -3.69 10.06
N VAL A 129 5.62 -3.67 9.16
CA VAL A 129 5.40 -3.27 7.76
C VAL A 129 4.47 -4.28 7.09
N ALA A 130 4.74 -5.57 7.24
CA ALA A 130 3.92 -6.63 6.65
C ALA A 130 2.46 -6.58 7.13
N ILE A 131 2.20 -6.35 8.43
CA ILE A 131 0.83 -6.20 8.95
C ILE A 131 0.16 -4.95 8.38
N GLY A 132 0.84 -3.80 8.39
CA GLY A 132 0.29 -2.56 7.86
C GLY A 132 -0.13 -2.69 6.39
N ASN A 133 0.75 -3.27 5.57
CA ASN A 133 0.47 -3.50 4.16
C ASN A 133 -0.61 -4.56 3.93
N ALA A 134 -0.68 -5.61 4.75
CA ALA A 134 -1.77 -6.59 4.68
C ALA A 134 -3.14 -5.93 4.97
N ILE A 135 -3.22 -5.04 5.97
CA ILE A 135 -4.45 -4.28 6.27
C ILE A 135 -4.80 -3.37 5.08
N ALA A 136 -3.81 -2.70 4.49
CA ALA A 136 -4.03 -1.86 3.31
C ALA A 136 -4.50 -2.66 2.10
N ALA A 137 -3.84 -3.78 1.78
CA ALA A 137 -4.22 -4.65 0.69
C ALA A 137 -5.64 -5.20 0.87
N TRP A 138 -6.00 -5.60 2.09
CA TRP A 138 -7.36 -6.02 2.39
C TRP A 138 -8.36 -4.87 2.20
N GLY A 139 -8.11 -3.69 2.76
CA GLY A 139 -9.01 -2.54 2.63
C GLY A 139 -9.21 -2.11 1.17
N MET A 140 -8.12 -2.02 0.41
CA MET A 140 -8.13 -1.69 -1.02
C MET A 140 -8.86 -2.75 -1.85
N GLY A 141 -8.50 -4.01 -1.65
CA GLY A 141 -9.10 -5.14 -2.36
C GLY A 141 -10.59 -5.27 -2.06
N TYR A 142 -11.00 -5.07 -0.81
CA TYR A 142 -12.40 -5.08 -0.41
C TYR A 142 -13.22 -3.96 -1.07
N TYR A 143 -12.64 -2.75 -1.15
CA TYR A 143 -13.28 -1.62 -1.84
C TYR A 143 -13.46 -1.92 -3.34
N LEU A 144 -12.39 -2.33 -4.03
CA LEU A 144 -12.44 -2.66 -5.46
C LEU A 144 -13.39 -3.83 -5.72
N TRP A 145 -13.39 -4.84 -4.86
CA TRP A 145 -14.30 -5.99 -4.98
C TRP A 145 -15.77 -5.59 -4.94
N ARG A 146 -16.14 -4.59 -4.13
CA ARG A 146 -17.50 -4.05 -4.10
C ARG A 146 -17.89 -3.25 -5.33
N GLU A 147 -16.93 -2.53 -5.93
CA GLU A 147 -17.17 -1.74 -7.14
C GLU A 147 -17.20 -2.62 -8.43
N HIS A 148 -16.69 -3.85 -8.36
CA HIS A 148 -16.59 -4.79 -9.49
C HIS A 148 -17.35 -6.11 -9.23
N PRO A 149 -18.70 -6.15 -9.31
CA PRO A 149 -19.51 -7.32 -8.98
C PRO A 149 -19.22 -8.55 -9.85
N LYS A 150 -18.71 -8.37 -11.07
CA LYS A 150 -18.29 -9.48 -11.95
C LYS A 150 -17.06 -10.22 -11.43
N ILE A 151 -16.12 -9.52 -10.77
CA ILE A 151 -14.98 -10.15 -10.09
C ILE A 151 -15.48 -11.03 -8.93
N ALA A 152 -16.55 -10.59 -8.24
CA ALA A 152 -17.17 -11.38 -7.17
C ALA A 152 -17.85 -12.66 -7.65
N GLU A 153 -18.45 -12.64 -8.83
CA GLU A 153 -19.03 -13.82 -9.44
C GLU A 153 -17.95 -14.76 -10.00
N ALA A 154 -16.92 -14.21 -10.65
CA ALA A 154 -15.80 -14.98 -11.19
C ALA A 154 -15.00 -15.71 -10.09
N LEU A 155 -14.67 -15.05 -8.96
CA LEU A 155 -13.99 -15.70 -7.82
C LEU A 155 -14.85 -16.76 -7.11
N LYS A 156 -16.17 -16.69 -7.20
CA LYS A 156 -17.06 -17.73 -6.66
C LYS A 156 -17.10 -18.97 -7.55
N LEU A 157 -16.93 -18.78 -8.86
CA LEU A 157 -16.89 -19.86 -9.85
C LEU A 157 -15.50 -20.50 -9.90
N HIS A 158 -14.45 -19.66 -9.88
CA HIS A 158 -13.06 -20.04 -10.08
C HIS A 158 -12.16 -19.35 -9.04
N PRO A 159 -12.06 -19.90 -7.81
CA PRO A 159 -11.38 -19.25 -6.69
C PRO A 159 -9.88 -19.03 -6.89
N LEU A 160 -9.26 -19.72 -7.85
CA LEU A 160 -7.84 -19.56 -8.23
C LEU A 160 -7.64 -18.84 -9.58
N GLY A 161 -8.72 -18.40 -10.24
CA GLY A 161 -8.66 -17.84 -11.60
C GLY A 161 -8.61 -18.88 -12.72
N GLU A 162 -8.98 -20.13 -12.42
CA GLU A 162 -9.17 -21.20 -13.41
C GLU A 162 -10.23 -20.78 -14.45
N THR A 163 -10.05 -21.21 -15.71
CA THR A 163 -11.06 -21.05 -16.75
C THR A 163 -11.97 -22.28 -16.79
N ASP A 164 -13.17 -22.15 -17.38
CA ASP A 164 -14.04 -23.32 -17.64
C ASP A 164 -13.32 -24.40 -18.47
N GLU A 165 -12.28 -24.00 -19.20
CA GLU A 165 -11.26 -24.86 -19.77
C GLU A 165 -10.13 -24.98 -18.74
N GLY A 166 -10.09 -26.06 -17.95
CA GLY A 166 -9.07 -26.24 -16.92
C GLY A 166 -7.65 -26.24 -17.50
N GLU A 167 -6.88 -25.20 -17.23
CA GLU A 167 -5.42 -25.14 -17.34
C GLU A 167 -4.79 -24.81 -15.99
#